data_AF-A0A1U7H8I6-F1
#
_entry.id   AF-A0A1U7H8I6-F1
#
_cell.length_a   1.000
_cell.length_b   1.000
_cell.length_c   1.000
_cell.angle_alpha   90.00
_cell.angle_beta   90.00
_cell.angle_gamma   90.00
#
_symmetry.space_group_name_H-M   'P 1'
#
loop_
_entity.id
_entity.type
_entity.pdbx_description
1 polymer ?
#
loop_
_entity_poly.entity_id
_entity_poly.type
_entity_poly.pdbx_seq_one_letter_code
_entity_poly.pdbx_strand_id
1 'polypeptide(L)'
;MQKGFPATARDEILAAAKRLAAERPLDKINLTDVAKEAGVSWPTVRRYVGNKKQLRELLATEQTSSSPQLLDTRSRILASASRIFAQHGYAGATLDAIAADAGLTKGAVYWHFPSKSDLFLALMEQRMQSRLPALPEEVDRAFSSEDREAGIAELLASQLGYAQANPDWVRLYLEFITESREPEVQKLLGSTTYKNSQDMVNSLIRRLQDNGQIAADIDPFVLATFWAGMLDGLMLAWIANPQRVNPQSWSNQLARILWRGIQPGDR
;
A
#
# COMPACT_ATOMS: atom_id res chain seq x y z
N MET A 1 -20.00 -16.64 2.15
CA MET A 1 -18.73 -17.21 1.61
C MET A 1 -18.59 -16.82 0.14
N GLN A 2 -17.96 -15.68 -0.17
CA GLN A 2 -17.57 -15.36 -1.54
C GLN A 2 -16.12 -15.82 -1.74
N LYS A 3 -15.91 -16.87 -2.53
CA LYS A 3 -14.58 -17.30 -2.99
C LYS A 3 -13.93 -16.15 -3.78
N GLY A 4 -12.70 -15.78 -3.44
CA GLY A 4 -11.86 -14.94 -4.29
C GLY A 4 -11.56 -15.66 -5.62
N PHE A 5 -11.71 -14.94 -6.74
CA PHE A 5 -11.54 -15.45 -8.10
C PHE A 5 -10.16 -15.05 -8.65
N PRO A 6 -9.61 -15.80 -9.62
CA PRO A 6 -8.28 -15.51 -10.16
C PRO A 6 -8.26 -14.16 -10.88
N ALA A 7 -7.20 -13.37 -10.64
CA ALA A 7 -6.99 -12.05 -11.24
C ALA A 7 -7.04 -12.07 -12.79
N THR A 8 -6.71 -13.21 -13.41
CA THR A 8 -6.68 -13.39 -14.86
C THR A 8 -8.04 -13.25 -15.53
N ALA A 9 -9.12 -13.78 -14.94
CA ALA A 9 -10.45 -13.71 -15.53
C ALA A 9 -10.97 -12.27 -15.63
N ARG A 10 -10.59 -11.42 -14.67
CA ARG A 10 -10.89 -10.00 -14.72
C ARG A 10 -10.16 -9.38 -15.91
N ASP A 11 -8.85 -9.53 -16.00
CA ASP A 11 -8.03 -8.90 -17.04
C ASP A 11 -8.48 -9.32 -18.46
N GLU A 12 -8.91 -10.57 -18.64
CA GLU A 12 -9.51 -11.07 -19.87
C GLU A 12 -10.84 -10.38 -20.22
N ILE A 13 -11.73 -10.22 -19.23
CA ILE A 13 -12.98 -9.46 -19.37
C ILE A 13 -12.69 -8.00 -19.75
N LEU A 14 -11.68 -7.38 -19.13
CA LEU A 14 -11.28 -6.00 -19.41
C LEU A 14 -10.77 -5.87 -20.85
N ALA A 15 -9.87 -6.76 -21.27
CA ALA A 15 -9.31 -6.76 -22.62
C ALA A 15 -10.40 -6.98 -23.69
N ALA A 16 -11.33 -7.90 -23.43
CA ALA A 16 -12.47 -8.17 -24.30
C ALA A 16 -13.40 -6.96 -24.45
N ALA A 17 -13.77 -6.34 -23.34
CA ALA A 17 -14.64 -5.15 -23.36
C ALA A 17 -14.00 -4.00 -24.15
N LYS A 18 -12.67 -3.82 -24.02
CA LYS A 18 -11.90 -2.83 -24.80
C LYS A 18 -11.89 -3.11 -26.29
N ARG A 19 -11.63 -4.36 -26.69
CA ARG A 19 -11.66 -4.76 -28.12
C ARG A 19 -13.04 -4.49 -28.73
N LEU A 20 -14.11 -4.88 -28.03
CA LEU A 20 -15.47 -4.64 -28.49
C LEU A 20 -15.80 -3.15 -28.63
N ALA A 21 -15.31 -2.31 -27.71
CA ALA A 21 -15.50 -0.86 -27.74
C ALA A 21 -14.67 -0.13 -28.81
N ALA A 22 -13.58 -0.74 -29.28
CA ALA A 22 -12.83 -0.24 -30.44
C ALA A 22 -13.54 -0.54 -31.77
N GLU A 23 -14.31 -1.63 -31.83
CA GLU A 23 -14.96 -2.09 -33.06
C GLU A 23 -16.40 -1.61 -33.23
N ARG A 24 -17.11 -1.28 -32.14
CA ARG A 24 -18.56 -1.04 -32.17
C ARG A 24 -18.99 0.10 -31.24
N PRO A 25 -20.09 0.80 -31.57
CA PRO A 25 -20.71 1.79 -30.69
C PRO A 25 -21.09 1.20 -29.32
N LEU A 26 -20.88 1.96 -28.23
CA LEU A 26 -21.07 1.50 -26.85
C LEU A 26 -22.50 1.04 -26.54
N ASP A 27 -23.50 1.63 -27.19
CA ASP A 27 -24.90 1.25 -27.02
C ASP A 27 -25.19 -0.17 -27.55
N LYS A 28 -24.35 -0.68 -28.45
CA LYS A 28 -24.47 -2.02 -29.05
C LYS A 28 -23.75 -3.12 -28.26
N ILE A 29 -22.92 -2.77 -27.28
CA ILE A 29 -22.17 -3.74 -26.49
C ILE A 29 -23.02 -4.21 -25.30
N ASN A 30 -23.07 -5.53 -25.09
CA ASN A 30 -23.75 -6.14 -23.96
C ASN A 30 -22.83 -7.14 -23.21
N LEU A 31 -23.26 -7.56 -22.02
CA LEU A 31 -22.48 -8.47 -21.16
C LEU A 31 -22.23 -9.84 -21.81
N THR A 32 -23.12 -10.29 -22.69
CA THR A 32 -22.97 -11.55 -23.43
C THR A 32 -21.89 -11.45 -24.49
N ASP A 33 -21.78 -10.30 -25.17
CA ASP A 33 -20.70 -10.06 -26.14
C ASP A 33 -19.34 -10.11 -25.44
N VAL A 34 -19.24 -9.43 -24.30
CA VAL A 34 -18.02 -9.42 -23.47
C VAL A 34 -17.69 -10.82 -22.94
N ALA A 35 -18.70 -11.59 -22.50
CA ALA A 35 -18.51 -12.96 -22.03
C ALA A 35 -17.95 -13.87 -23.12
N LYS A 36 -18.51 -13.75 -24.33
CA LYS A 36 -18.07 -14.51 -25.50
C LYS A 36 -16.65 -14.15 -25.90
N GLU A 37 -16.33 -12.85 -25.96
CA GLU A 37 -15.02 -12.33 -26.35
C GLU A 37 -13.92 -12.64 -25.32
N ALA A 38 -14.26 -12.64 -24.03
CA ALA A 38 -13.35 -12.97 -22.94
C ALA A 38 -13.19 -14.48 -22.71
N GLY A 39 -14.03 -15.32 -23.34
CA GLY A 39 -14.02 -16.77 -23.10
C GLY A 39 -14.49 -17.17 -21.70
N VAL A 40 -15.29 -16.32 -21.03
CA VAL A 40 -15.79 -16.58 -19.67
C VAL A 40 -17.32 -16.67 -19.62
N SER A 41 -17.85 -17.20 -18.52
CA SER A 41 -19.30 -17.29 -18.34
C SER A 41 -19.95 -15.91 -18.17
N TRP A 42 -21.19 -15.76 -18.63
CA TRP A 42 -21.98 -14.53 -18.41
C TRP A 42 -22.11 -14.15 -16.92
N PRO A 43 -22.35 -15.10 -15.98
CA PRO A 43 -22.32 -14.80 -14.54
C PRO A 43 -20.97 -14.23 -14.08
N THR A 44 -19.86 -14.69 -14.64
CA THR A 44 -18.52 -14.14 -14.36
C THR A 44 -18.46 -12.67 -14.80
N VAL A 45 -18.85 -12.34 -16.02
CA VAL A 45 -18.84 -10.94 -16.51
C VAL A 45 -19.75 -10.05 -15.67
N ARG A 46 -20.99 -10.47 -15.41
CA ARG A 46 -21.93 -9.70 -14.59
C ARG A 46 -21.41 -9.45 -13.17
N ARG A 47 -20.63 -10.39 -12.62
CA ARG A 47 -20.04 -10.25 -11.30
C ARG A 47 -18.92 -9.20 -11.25
N TYR A 48 -18.15 -9.03 -12.33
CA TYR A 48 -17.06 -8.05 -12.40
C TYR A 48 -17.49 -6.67 -12.91
N VAL A 49 -18.34 -6.65 -13.93
CA VAL A 49 -18.70 -5.43 -14.67
C VAL A 49 -20.07 -4.89 -14.25
N GLY A 50 -20.85 -5.70 -13.52
CA GLY A 50 -22.21 -5.36 -13.10
C GLY A 50 -23.23 -5.53 -14.23
N ASN A 51 -24.15 -4.57 -14.34
CA ASN A 51 -25.23 -4.57 -15.32
C ASN A 51 -24.85 -3.84 -16.62
N LYS A 52 -25.73 -3.88 -17.63
CA LYS A 52 -25.51 -3.24 -18.94
C LYS A 52 -25.26 -1.73 -18.85
N LYS A 53 -25.91 -1.04 -17.91
CA LYS A 53 -25.71 0.39 -17.69
C LYS A 53 -24.29 0.65 -17.17
N GLN A 54 -23.86 -0.15 -16.20
CA GLN A 54 -22.51 -0.08 -15.62
C GLN A 54 -21.44 -0.39 -16.68
N LEU A 55 -21.61 -1.44 -17.50
CA LEU A 55 -20.71 -1.72 -18.63
C LEU A 55 -20.58 -0.53 -19.59
N ARG A 56 -21.68 0.16 -19.89
CA ARG A 56 -21.66 1.32 -20.79
C ARG A 56 -21.03 2.55 -20.15
N GLU A 57 -21.33 2.83 -18.89
CA GLU A 57 -20.68 3.89 -18.12
C GLU A 57 -19.17 3.67 -18.05
N LEU A 58 -18.75 2.41 -17.87
CA LEU A 58 -17.35 2.00 -17.88
C LEU A 58 -16.65 2.31 -19.21
N LEU A 59 -17.23 1.81 -20.30
CA LEU A 59 -16.66 2.02 -21.62
C LEU A 59 -16.74 3.49 -22.07
N ALA A 60 -17.74 4.25 -21.62
CA ALA A 60 -17.87 5.68 -21.89
C ALA A 60 -16.80 6.50 -21.17
N THR A 61 -16.49 6.13 -19.91
CA THR A 61 -15.41 6.75 -19.12
C THR A 61 -14.04 6.44 -19.73
N GLU A 62 -13.86 5.25 -20.33
CA GLU A 62 -12.61 4.90 -21.03
C GLU A 62 -12.49 5.54 -22.44
N GLN A 63 -13.57 5.66 -23.22
CA GLN A 63 -13.53 6.24 -24.58
C GLN A 63 -13.29 7.76 -24.61
N THR A 64 -13.66 8.49 -23.55
CA THR A 64 -13.28 9.91 -23.40
C THR A 64 -11.83 10.09 -22.97
N SER A 65 -11.12 9.00 -22.65
CA SER A 65 -9.86 8.98 -21.92
C SER A 65 -8.75 8.25 -22.67
N SER A 66 -8.46 8.64 -23.91
CA SER A 66 -7.25 8.19 -24.63
C SER A 66 -5.99 8.69 -23.89
N SER A 67 -5.27 7.79 -23.19
CA SER A 67 -3.96 7.92 -22.51
C SER A 67 -3.33 9.32 -22.52
N PRO A 68 -3.46 10.14 -21.44
CA PRO A 68 -2.79 10.02 -20.13
C PRO A 68 -3.77 10.03 -18.92
N GLN A 69 -5.07 10.06 -19.17
CA GLN A 69 -6.13 10.21 -18.16
C GLN A 69 -6.43 8.93 -17.34
N LEU A 70 -6.00 7.74 -17.77
CA LEU A 70 -6.20 6.49 -17.02
C LEU A 70 -5.38 6.43 -15.72
N LEU A 71 -4.17 7.00 -15.74
CA LEU A 71 -3.36 7.19 -14.53
C LEU A 71 -3.96 8.27 -13.63
N ASP A 72 -4.57 9.30 -14.22
CA ASP A 72 -5.27 10.36 -13.50
C ASP A 72 -6.49 9.79 -12.73
N THR A 73 -7.35 8.99 -13.37
CA THR A 73 -8.51 8.38 -12.71
C THR A 73 -8.12 7.44 -11.57
N ARG A 74 -7.15 6.55 -11.78
CA ARG A 74 -6.66 5.66 -10.70
C ARG A 74 -6.11 6.47 -9.53
N SER A 75 -5.33 7.51 -9.82
CA SER A 75 -4.76 8.40 -8.79
C SER A 75 -5.83 9.20 -8.06
N ARG A 76 -6.85 9.68 -8.77
CA ARG A 76 -8.02 10.35 -8.17
C ARG A 76 -8.80 9.42 -7.25
N ILE A 77 -8.99 8.15 -7.63
CA ILE A 77 -9.62 7.15 -6.77
C ILE A 77 -8.78 6.93 -5.51
N LEU A 78 -7.45 6.79 -5.64
CA LEU A 78 -6.56 6.61 -4.50
C LEU A 78 -6.51 7.82 -3.57
N ALA A 79 -6.51 9.04 -4.12
CA ALA A 79 -6.60 10.27 -3.33
C ALA A 79 -7.92 10.36 -2.56
N SER A 80 -9.04 9.99 -3.20
CA SER A 80 -10.37 9.97 -2.57
C SER A 80 -10.46 8.87 -1.51
N ALA A 81 -9.91 7.69 -1.80
CA ALA A 81 -9.78 6.60 -0.85
C ALA A 81 -8.99 7.03 0.38
N SER A 82 -7.85 7.71 0.21
CA SER A 82 -7.05 8.22 1.33
C SER A 82 -7.86 9.13 2.26
N ARG A 83 -8.72 10.01 1.71
CA ARG A 83 -9.58 10.88 2.52
C ARG A 83 -10.68 10.10 3.23
N ILE A 84 -11.41 9.26 2.50
CA ILE A 84 -12.54 8.50 3.04
C ILE A 84 -12.08 7.51 4.11
N PHE A 85 -10.96 6.82 3.89
CA PHE A 85 -10.37 5.94 4.90
C PHE A 85 -9.89 6.70 6.14
N ALA A 86 -9.27 7.87 5.98
CA ALA A 86 -8.87 8.69 7.13
C ALA A 86 -10.08 9.17 7.96
N GLN A 87 -11.20 9.48 7.30
CA GLN A 87 -12.40 10.00 7.96
C GLN A 87 -13.26 8.91 8.63
N HIS A 88 -13.36 7.73 8.00
CA HIS A 88 -14.32 6.70 8.40
C HIS A 88 -13.67 5.39 8.88
N GLY A 89 -12.34 5.32 8.89
CA GLY A 89 -11.60 4.08 9.09
C GLY A 89 -11.76 3.10 7.93
N TYR A 90 -11.06 1.97 8.01
CA TYR A 90 -11.19 0.88 7.04
C TYR A 90 -12.59 0.27 7.09
N ALA A 91 -13.13 0.01 8.28
CA ALA A 91 -14.44 -0.63 8.45
C ALA A 91 -15.59 0.22 7.91
N GLY A 92 -15.62 1.52 8.24
CA GLY A 92 -16.70 2.45 7.86
C GLY A 92 -16.64 2.95 6.42
N ALA A 93 -15.48 2.89 5.76
CA ALA A 93 -15.34 3.27 4.37
C ALA A 93 -16.07 2.29 3.42
N THR A 94 -16.67 2.84 2.35
CA THR A 94 -17.29 2.07 1.26
C THR A 94 -16.77 2.52 -0.10
N LEU A 95 -16.73 1.61 -1.08
CA LEU A 95 -16.40 1.95 -2.46
C LEU A 95 -17.36 2.98 -3.06
N ASP A 96 -18.61 3.01 -2.57
CA ASP A 96 -19.64 3.96 -3.02
C ASP A 96 -19.36 5.37 -2.52
N ALA A 97 -18.97 5.53 -1.26
CA ALA A 97 -18.54 6.81 -0.70
C ALA A 97 -17.29 7.33 -1.43
N ILE A 98 -16.34 6.44 -1.77
CA ILE A 98 -15.13 6.79 -2.52
C ILE A 98 -15.48 7.21 -3.95
N ALA A 99 -16.41 6.52 -4.62
CA ALA A 99 -16.88 6.90 -5.95
C ALA A 99 -17.52 8.29 -5.95
N ALA A 100 -18.37 8.57 -4.96
CA ALA A 100 -19.00 9.87 -4.79
C ALA A 100 -17.97 10.98 -4.57
N ASP A 101 -17.00 10.79 -3.67
CA ASP A 101 -15.93 11.76 -3.40
C ASP A 101 -15.03 11.98 -4.62
N ALA A 102 -14.75 10.91 -5.39
CA ALA A 102 -13.94 11.00 -6.60
C ALA A 102 -14.66 11.66 -7.79
N GLY A 103 -15.97 11.91 -7.68
CA GLY A 103 -16.82 12.36 -8.79
C GLY A 103 -16.93 11.30 -9.90
N LEU A 104 -16.93 10.02 -9.51
CA LEU A 104 -16.95 8.87 -10.42
C LEU A 104 -18.19 8.01 -10.19
N THR A 105 -18.55 7.22 -11.19
CA THR A 105 -19.58 6.19 -11.02
C THR A 105 -19.03 5.03 -10.18
N LYS A 106 -19.94 4.31 -9.51
CA LYS A 106 -19.59 3.06 -8.82
C LYS A 106 -18.90 2.08 -9.78
N GLY A 107 -19.39 1.95 -11.01
CA GLY A 107 -18.76 1.13 -12.05
C GLY A 107 -17.29 1.48 -12.22
N ALA A 108 -16.98 2.76 -12.44
CA ALA A 108 -15.61 3.24 -12.65
C ALA A 108 -14.66 2.88 -11.49
N VAL A 109 -15.11 2.95 -10.24
CA VAL A 109 -14.27 2.52 -9.09
C VAL A 109 -14.06 1.01 -9.08
N TYR A 110 -15.13 0.21 -9.24
CA TYR A 110 -15.05 -1.26 -9.30
C TYR A 110 -14.18 -1.77 -10.45
N TRP A 111 -14.09 -0.98 -11.53
CA TRP A 111 -13.20 -1.26 -12.66
C TRP A 111 -11.74 -1.18 -12.28
N HIS A 112 -11.32 -0.18 -11.51
CA HIS A 112 -9.94 -0.07 -11.05
C HIS A 112 -9.65 -1.00 -9.87
N PHE A 113 -10.61 -1.15 -8.96
CA PHE A 113 -10.46 -1.87 -7.71
C PHE A 113 -11.66 -2.79 -7.43
N PRO A 114 -11.51 -4.11 -7.62
CA PRO A 114 -12.63 -5.03 -7.53
C PRO A 114 -13.19 -5.19 -6.11
N SER A 115 -12.42 -4.83 -5.09
CA SER A 115 -12.84 -4.81 -3.70
C SER A 115 -12.26 -3.63 -2.91
N LYS A 116 -12.83 -3.38 -1.73
CA LYS A 116 -12.31 -2.38 -0.79
C LYS A 116 -10.89 -2.73 -0.32
N SER A 117 -10.59 -4.01 -0.10
CA SER A 117 -9.24 -4.48 0.24
C SER A 117 -8.27 -4.21 -0.91
N ASP A 118 -8.64 -4.49 -2.16
CA ASP A 118 -7.80 -4.19 -3.35
C ASP A 118 -7.45 -2.70 -3.46
N LEU A 119 -8.43 -1.84 -3.22
CA LEU A 119 -8.21 -0.39 -3.21
C LEU A 119 -7.31 0.05 -2.06
N PHE A 120 -7.59 -0.46 -0.86
CA PHE A 120 -6.80 -0.14 0.32
C PHE A 120 -5.33 -0.51 0.13
N LEU A 121 -5.05 -1.62 -0.54
CA LEU A 121 -3.68 -2.00 -0.82
C LEU A 121 -2.99 -1.11 -1.79
N ALA A 122 -3.64 -0.81 -2.91
CA ALA A 122 -3.03 0.06 -3.87
C ALA A 122 -2.69 1.41 -3.22
N LEU A 123 -3.49 1.85 -2.23
CA LEU A 123 -3.16 2.98 -1.38
C LEU A 123 -1.96 2.71 -0.45
N MET A 124 -1.89 1.54 0.19
CA MET A 124 -0.70 1.09 0.96
C MET A 124 0.56 1.07 0.12
N GLU A 125 0.52 0.42 -1.04
CA GLU A 125 1.63 0.32 -1.97
C GLU A 125 2.08 1.70 -2.44
N GLN A 126 1.15 2.58 -2.82
CA GLN A 126 1.48 3.95 -3.22
C GLN A 126 2.20 4.71 -2.09
N ARG A 127 1.76 4.53 -0.85
CA ARG A 127 2.35 5.21 0.33
C ARG A 127 3.68 4.60 0.76
N MET A 128 3.85 3.29 0.60
CA MET A 128 5.15 2.63 0.81
C MET A 128 6.14 3.05 -0.28
N GLN A 129 5.71 3.10 -1.55
CA GLN A 129 6.52 3.54 -2.68
C GLN A 129 6.95 5.01 -2.60
N SER A 130 6.22 5.88 -1.89
CA SER A 130 6.67 7.26 -1.70
C SER A 130 7.84 7.40 -0.72
N ARG A 131 8.09 6.38 0.13
CA ARG A 131 9.12 6.45 1.18
C ARG A 131 10.25 5.45 1.02
N LEU A 132 9.96 4.24 0.54
CA LEU A 132 10.95 3.17 0.34
C LEU A 132 12.16 3.57 -0.54
N PRO A 133 12.01 4.35 -1.63
CA PRO A 133 13.15 4.72 -2.47
C PRO A 133 14.20 5.60 -1.77
N ALA A 134 13.80 6.37 -0.76
CA ALA A 134 14.73 7.21 0.01
C ALA A 134 15.50 6.42 1.07
N LEU A 135 15.02 5.24 1.48
CA LEU A 135 15.56 4.49 2.60
C LEU A 135 17.03 4.06 2.41
N PRO A 136 17.49 3.56 1.23
CA PRO A 136 18.89 3.23 1.02
C PRO A 136 19.83 4.41 1.27
N GLU A 137 19.49 5.60 0.76
CA GLU A 137 20.29 6.82 0.94
C GLU A 137 20.28 7.30 2.40
N GLU A 138 19.13 7.20 3.09
CA GLU A 138 19.04 7.52 4.52
C GLU A 138 19.94 6.60 5.36
N VAL A 139 19.94 5.30 5.07
CA VAL A 139 20.79 4.31 5.73
C VAL A 139 22.26 4.56 5.41
N ASP A 140 22.60 4.83 4.15
CA ASP A 140 23.97 5.12 3.76
C ASP A 140 24.52 6.34 4.49
N ARG A 141 23.75 7.43 4.57
CA ARG A 141 24.12 8.61 5.36
C ARG A 141 24.31 8.28 6.85
N ALA A 142 23.38 7.55 7.45
CA ALA A 142 23.46 7.18 8.86
C ALA A 142 24.76 6.42 9.19
N PHE A 143 25.19 5.53 8.29
CA PHE A 143 26.33 4.65 8.53
C PHE A 143 27.66 5.11 7.88
N SER A 144 27.67 6.25 7.20
CA SER A 144 28.90 6.88 6.67
C SER A 144 29.52 7.91 7.61
N SER A 145 28.81 8.32 8.67
CA SER A 145 29.38 9.14 9.74
C SER A 145 30.34 8.35 10.64
N GLU A 146 31.33 9.03 11.24
CA GLU A 146 32.20 8.43 12.26
C GLU A 146 31.39 8.07 13.53
N ASP A 147 30.40 8.90 13.87
CA ASP A 147 29.47 8.69 14.96
C ASP A 147 28.18 8.02 14.45
N ARG A 148 28.23 6.69 14.31
CA ARG A 148 27.10 5.87 13.85
C ARG A 148 25.89 5.93 14.79
N GLU A 149 26.09 6.17 16.10
CA GLU A 149 24.98 6.39 17.05
C GLU A 149 24.20 7.64 16.66
N ALA A 150 24.89 8.74 16.37
CA ALA A 150 24.27 9.97 15.88
C ALA A 150 23.57 9.77 14.53
N GLY A 151 24.18 9.04 13.59
CA GLY A 151 23.56 8.73 12.31
C GLY A 151 22.25 7.92 12.44
N ILE A 152 22.21 6.95 13.37
CA ILE A 152 20.99 6.21 13.70
C ILE A 152 19.94 7.13 14.32
N ALA A 153 20.34 8.10 15.15
CA ALA A 153 19.43 9.08 15.74
C ALA A 153 18.78 9.96 14.67
N GLU A 154 19.54 10.39 13.67
CA GLU A 154 19.01 11.15 12.52
C GLU A 154 18.03 10.31 11.70
N LEU A 155 18.37 9.05 11.43
CA LEU A 155 17.47 8.11 10.74
C LEU A 155 16.15 7.96 11.50
N LEU A 156 16.20 7.72 12.82
CA LEU A 156 15.01 7.62 13.66
C LEU A 156 14.19 8.92 13.66
N ALA A 157 14.85 10.07 13.80
CA ALA A 157 14.18 11.37 13.79
C ALA A 157 13.46 11.63 12.46
N SER A 158 14.04 11.21 11.32
CA SER A 158 13.41 11.26 10.01
C SER A 158 12.15 10.39 9.97
N GLN A 159 12.25 9.11 10.34
CA GLN A 159 11.09 8.19 10.25
C GLN A 159 9.95 8.61 11.20
N LEU A 160 10.29 8.94 12.45
CA LEU A 160 9.32 9.33 13.47
C LEU A 160 8.72 10.71 13.15
N GLY A 161 9.51 11.65 12.66
CA GLY A 161 9.03 12.95 12.21
C GLY A 161 8.07 12.86 11.03
N TYR A 162 8.39 12.02 10.03
CA TYR A 162 7.49 11.75 8.91
C TYR A 162 6.16 11.17 9.39
N ALA A 163 6.21 10.20 10.31
CA ALA A 163 5.02 9.57 10.85
C ALA A 163 4.17 10.56 11.69
N GLN A 164 4.81 11.41 12.50
CA GLN A 164 4.13 12.48 13.24
C GLN A 164 3.50 13.54 12.34
N ALA A 165 4.11 13.84 11.19
CA ALA A 165 3.54 14.73 10.18
C ALA A 165 2.34 14.12 9.43
N ASN A 166 2.09 12.81 9.57
CA ASN A 166 1.03 12.07 8.89
C ASN A 166 0.21 11.19 9.87
N PRO A 167 -0.42 11.75 10.92
CA PRO A 167 -1.12 10.98 11.96
C PRO A 167 -2.24 10.08 11.44
N ASP A 168 -3.04 10.59 10.49
CA ASP A 168 -4.19 9.85 9.94
C ASP A 168 -3.73 8.61 9.18
N TRP A 169 -2.59 8.72 8.50
CA TRP A 169 -1.97 7.59 7.83
C TRP A 169 -1.56 6.50 8.82
N VAL A 170 -0.91 6.89 9.92
CA VAL A 170 -0.44 5.96 10.94
C VAL A 170 -1.63 5.26 11.61
N ARG A 171 -2.69 5.99 11.94
CA ARG A 171 -3.93 5.42 12.49
C ARG A 171 -4.53 4.38 11.55
N LEU A 172 -4.63 4.73 10.26
CA LEU A 172 -5.19 3.85 9.25
C LEU A 172 -4.33 2.59 9.03
N TYR A 173 -3.01 2.74 9.01
CA TYR A 173 -2.07 1.62 8.91
C TYR A 173 -2.21 0.68 10.11
N LEU A 174 -2.26 1.21 11.33
CA LEU A 174 -2.42 0.41 12.55
C LEU A 174 -3.79 -0.29 12.59
N GLU A 175 -4.88 0.40 12.22
CA GLU A 175 -6.21 -0.20 12.08
C GLU A 175 -6.15 -1.39 11.10
N PHE A 176 -5.54 -1.20 9.93
CA PHE A 176 -5.43 -2.25 8.93
C PHE A 176 -4.62 -3.47 9.37
N ILE A 177 -3.52 -3.29 10.10
CA ILE A 177 -2.77 -4.43 10.65
C ILE A 177 -3.68 -5.27 11.57
N THR A 178 -4.55 -4.64 12.35
CA THR A 178 -5.48 -5.36 13.24
C THR A 178 -6.59 -6.09 12.48
N GLU A 179 -6.91 -5.66 11.26
CA GLU A 179 -7.85 -6.33 10.34
C GLU A 179 -7.25 -7.59 9.67
N SER A 180 -6.01 -7.98 10.00
CA SER A 180 -5.37 -9.22 9.53
C SER A 180 -6.11 -10.52 9.88
N ARG A 181 -7.15 -10.46 10.72
CA ARG A 181 -8.08 -11.57 10.97
C ARG A 181 -8.90 -11.93 9.72
N GLU A 182 -9.09 -10.98 8.81
CA GLU A 182 -9.74 -11.22 7.52
C GLU A 182 -8.76 -11.92 6.56
N PRO A 183 -9.10 -13.11 6.01
CA PRO A 183 -8.18 -13.87 5.17
C PRO A 183 -7.64 -13.11 3.96
N GLU A 184 -8.48 -12.25 3.37
CA GLU A 184 -8.08 -11.39 2.25
C GLU A 184 -7.05 -10.34 2.69
N VAL A 185 -7.14 -9.81 3.92
CA VAL A 185 -6.13 -8.88 4.47
C VAL A 185 -4.85 -9.63 4.86
N GLN A 186 -4.97 -10.84 5.42
CA GLN A 186 -3.81 -11.65 5.80
C GLN A 186 -2.97 -12.08 4.58
N LYS A 187 -3.63 -12.61 3.54
CA LYS A 187 -2.99 -13.03 2.28
C LYS A 187 -2.15 -11.92 1.66
N LEU A 188 -2.53 -10.71 2.01
CA LEU A 188 -2.17 -9.50 1.35
C LEU A 188 -1.10 -8.71 2.09
N LEU A 189 -1.12 -8.74 3.42
CA LEU A 189 0.07 -8.51 4.23
C LEU A 189 1.17 -9.52 3.87
N GLY A 190 0.80 -10.72 3.41
CA GLY A 190 1.72 -11.70 2.82
C GLY A 190 2.03 -11.54 1.31
N SER A 191 1.55 -10.48 0.66
CA SER A 191 1.70 -10.26 -0.78
C SER A 191 3.12 -9.87 -1.17
N THR A 192 3.38 -9.89 -2.48
CA THR A 192 4.67 -9.55 -3.10
C THR A 192 5.18 -8.17 -2.69
N THR A 193 4.32 -7.17 -2.50
CA THR A 193 4.79 -5.81 -2.19
C THR A 193 5.34 -5.67 -0.78
N TYR A 194 4.68 -6.30 0.20
CA TYR A 194 5.19 -6.32 1.58
C TYR A 194 6.49 -7.14 1.65
N LYS A 195 6.53 -8.29 0.96
CA LYS A 195 7.74 -9.12 0.82
C LYS A 195 8.90 -8.35 0.18
N ASN A 196 8.67 -7.65 -0.93
CA ASN A 196 9.71 -6.85 -1.60
C ASN A 196 10.28 -5.76 -0.69
N SER A 197 9.42 -5.13 0.13
CA SER A 197 9.84 -4.11 1.08
C SER A 197 10.72 -4.71 2.18
N GLN A 198 10.35 -5.89 2.69
CA GLN A 198 11.14 -6.66 3.65
C GLN A 198 12.48 -7.12 3.06
N ASP A 199 12.48 -7.66 1.84
CA ASP A 199 13.68 -8.13 1.14
C ASP A 199 14.68 -6.98 0.91
N MET A 200 14.19 -5.79 0.59
CA MET A 200 15.02 -4.59 0.48
C MET A 200 15.69 -4.23 1.81
N VAL A 201 14.93 -4.17 2.91
CA VAL A 201 15.48 -3.86 4.25
C VAL A 201 16.48 -4.94 4.70
N ASN A 202 16.15 -6.22 4.49
CA ASN A 202 17.05 -7.33 4.78
C ASN A 202 18.37 -7.22 4.01
N SER A 203 18.31 -6.80 2.75
CA SER A 203 19.50 -6.60 1.90
C SER A 203 20.35 -5.42 2.40
N LEU A 204 19.72 -4.34 2.87
CA LEU A 204 20.43 -3.21 3.49
C LEU A 204 21.16 -3.64 4.77
N ILE A 205 20.50 -4.39 5.65
CA ILE A 205 21.10 -4.88 6.90
C ILE A 205 22.28 -5.83 6.61
N ARG A 206 22.11 -6.80 5.69
CA ARG A 206 23.20 -7.69 5.29
C ARG A 206 24.42 -6.92 4.78
N ARG A 207 24.19 -5.92 3.93
CA ARG A 207 25.29 -5.07 3.43
C ARG A 207 26.04 -4.35 4.55
N LEU A 208 25.34 -3.84 5.57
CA LEU A 208 25.99 -3.23 6.73
C LEU A 208 26.81 -4.25 7.53
N GLN A 209 26.33 -5.50 7.64
CA GLN A 209 27.06 -6.59 8.30
C GLN A 209 28.31 -7.01 7.51
N ASP A 210 28.18 -7.19 6.20
CA ASP A 210 29.27 -7.56 5.30
C ASP A 210 30.40 -6.51 5.33
N ASN A 211 30.04 -5.24 5.49
CA ASN A 211 30.97 -4.12 5.64
C ASN A 211 31.52 -3.96 7.08
N GLY A 212 31.09 -4.81 8.03
CA GLY A 212 31.48 -4.71 9.44
C GLY A 212 31.00 -3.43 10.14
N GLN A 213 29.94 -2.79 9.64
CA GLN A 213 29.36 -1.57 10.21
C GLN A 213 28.41 -1.86 11.37
N ILE A 214 27.85 -3.08 11.43
CA ILE A 214 27.01 -3.60 12.52
C ILE A 214 27.36 -5.07 12.82
N ALA A 215 26.85 -5.59 13.93
CA ALA A 215 27.04 -6.96 14.40
C ALA A 215 26.56 -8.00 13.38
N ALA A 216 27.40 -9.00 13.08
CA ALA A 216 27.14 -10.04 12.09
C ALA A 216 26.46 -11.30 12.66
N ASP A 217 26.30 -11.38 13.98
CA ASP A 217 25.69 -12.50 14.70
C ASP A 217 24.16 -12.35 14.88
N ILE A 218 23.59 -11.26 14.39
CA ILE A 218 22.14 -11.00 14.40
C ILE A 218 21.56 -11.35 13.05
N ASP A 219 20.49 -12.16 13.02
CA ASP A 219 19.77 -12.44 11.78
C ASP A 219 19.16 -11.15 11.20
N PRO A 220 19.37 -10.84 9.90
CA PRO A 220 18.87 -9.62 9.27
C PRO A 220 17.35 -9.44 9.35
N PHE A 221 16.61 -10.54 9.21
CA PHE A 221 15.15 -10.52 9.26
C PHE A 221 14.65 -10.24 10.68
N VAL A 222 15.33 -10.79 11.69
CA VAL A 222 15.04 -10.48 13.10
C VAL A 222 15.28 -8.99 13.38
N LEU A 223 16.40 -8.43 12.94
CA LEU A 223 16.72 -7.02 13.15
C LEU A 223 15.74 -6.08 12.40
N ALA A 224 15.39 -6.40 11.16
CA ALA A 224 14.39 -5.67 10.39
C ALA A 224 13.01 -5.67 11.08
N THR A 225 12.59 -6.84 11.57
CA THR A 225 11.31 -7.01 12.27
C THR A 225 11.30 -6.24 13.59
N PHE A 226 12.39 -6.30 14.36
CA PHE A 226 12.53 -5.55 15.60
C PHE A 226 12.47 -4.03 15.35
N TRP A 227 13.18 -3.53 14.34
CA TRP A 227 13.15 -2.12 13.97
C TRP A 227 11.74 -1.65 13.60
N ALA A 228 11.04 -2.40 12.74
CA ALA A 228 9.66 -2.09 12.35
C ALA A 228 8.71 -2.11 13.56
N GLY A 229 8.76 -3.16 14.39
CA GLY A 229 7.92 -3.29 15.57
C GLY A 229 8.18 -2.20 16.62
N MET A 230 9.43 -1.76 16.78
CA MET A 230 9.76 -0.63 17.63
C MET A 230 9.12 0.67 17.10
N LEU A 231 9.24 0.96 15.81
CA LEU A 231 8.60 2.13 15.21
C LEU A 231 7.07 2.09 15.40
N ASP A 232 6.44 0.96 15.09
CA ASP A 232 4.99 0.79 15.24
C ASP A 232 4.55 0.99 16.70
N GLY A 233 5.29 0.43 17.66
CA GLY A 233 5.02 0.57 19.07
C GLY A 233 5.17 2.01 19.58
N LEU A 234 6.21 2.73 19.14
CA LEU A 234 6.41 4.14 19.45
C LEU A 234 5.30 5.02 18.88
N MET A 235 4.86 4.72 17.65
CA MET A 235 3.77 5.42 16.99
C MET A 235 2.43 5.18 17.67
N LEU A 236 2.15 3.94 18.09
CA LEU A 236 0.97 3.60 18.87
C LEU A 236 0.96 4.34 20.21
N ALA A 237 2.09 4.37 20.92
CA ALA A 237 2.22 5.08 22.19
C ALA A 237 2.01 6.59 22.02
N TRP A 238 2.52 7.18 20.94
CA TRP A 238 2.29 8.59 20.60
C TRP A 238 0.81 8.88 20.31
N ILE A 239 0.14 8.06 19.48
CA ILE A 239 -1.29 8.23 19.18
C ILE A 239 -2.13 8.16 20.45
N ALA A 240 -1.80 7.25 21.37
CA ALA A 240 -2.51 7.08 22.63
C ALA A 240 -2.31 8.26 23.59
N ASN A 241 -1.13 8.90 23.59
CA ASN A 241 -0.83 10.01 24.49
C ASN A 241 0.11 11.08 23.86
N PRO A 242 -0.38 11.88 22.90
CA PRO A 242 0.47 12.77 22.12
C PRO A 242 1.04 13.93 22.93
N GLN A 243 0.49 14.21 24.12
CA GLN A 243 0.97 15.26 25.03
C GLN A 243 2.15 14.82 25.90
N ARG A 244 2.34 13.52 26.10
CA ARG A 244 3.42 12.96 26.94
C ARG A 244 4.47 12.19 26.16
N VAL A 245 4.06 11.56 25.06
CA VAL A 245 4.93 10.71 24.25
C VAL A 245 5.38 11.52 23.06
N ASN A 246 6.68 11.76 22.91
CA ASN A 246 7.23 12.42 21.73
C ASN A 246 8.44 11.63 21.21
N PRO A 247 8.21 10.57 20.41
CA PRO A 247 9.27 9.66 19.99
C PRO A 247 10.37 10.35 19.19
N GLN A 248 10.04 11.34 18.36
CA GLN A 248 11.04 12.08 17.60
C GLN A 248 12.04 12.79 18.52
N SER A 249 11.57 13.38 19.63
CA SER A 249 12.46 14.02 20.61
C SER A 249 13.34 13.02 21.39
N TRP A 250 13.03 11.74 21.34
CA TRP A 250 13.76 10.67 22.01
C TRP A 250 14.76 9.96 21.08
N SER A 251 14.90 10.40 19.83
CA SER A 251 15.71 9.74 18.81
C SER A 251 17.14 9.43 19.28
N ASN A 252 17.80 10.36 19.97
CA ASN A 252 19.14 10.17 20.53
C ASN A 252 19.19 9.04 21.58
N GLN A 253 18.21 8.99 22.48
CA GLN A 253 18.18 7.96 23.53
C GLN A 253 17.83 6.59 22.95
N LEU A 254 16.90 6.54 22.00
CA LEU A 254 16.55 5.33 21.25
C LEU A 254 17.74 4.83 20.44
N ALA A 255 18.45 5.72 19.74
CA ALA A 255 19.65 5.37 18.99
C ALA A 255 20.73 4.77 19.87
N ARG A 256 20.97 5.32 21.06
CA ARG A 256 21.91 4.74 22.03
C ARG A 256 21.54 3.31 22.44
N ILE A 257 20.25 3.07 22.71
CA ILE A 257 19.76 1.73 23.09
C ILE A 257 20.00 0.75 21.94
N LEU A 258 19.66 1.16 20.71
CA LEU A 258 19.84 0.35 19.51
C LEU A 258 21.31 0.09 19.19
N TRP A 259 22.13 1.14 19.19
CA TRP A 259 23.54 1.08 18.83
C TRP A 259 24.30 0.11 19.73
N ARG A 260 24.06 0.14 21.06
CA ARG A 260 24.66 -0.83 21.99
C ARG A 260 24.33 -2.29 21.67
N GLY A 261 23.18 -2.54 21.05
CA GLY A 261 22.75 -3.88 20.66
C GLY A 261 23.23 -4.33 19.28
N ILE A 262 23.57 -3.40 18.38
CA ILE A 262 23.90 -3.71 16.97
C ILE A 262 25.30 -3.27 16.55
N GLN A 263 26.06 -2.60 17.42
CA GLN A 263 27.45 -2.23 17.12
C GLN A 263 28.29 -3.49 16.85
N PRO A 264 29.31 -3.40 15.98
CA PRO A 264 30.25 -4.51 15.78
C PRO A 264 30.85 -4.94 17.12
N GLY A 265 30.92 -6.24 17.38
CA GLY A 265 31.63 -6.75 18.55
C GLY A 265 33.11 -6.42 18.50
N ASP A 266 33.72 -6.22 19.68
CA ASP A 266 35.16 -6.15 19.81
C ASP A 266 35.73 -7.51 19.34
N ARG A 267 36.46 -7.49 18.21
CA ARG A 267 37.18 -8.66 17.70
C ARG A 267 38.41 -8.96 18.55
#